data_AF-A0AAJ8JT15-F1
#
_entry.id   AF-A0AAJ8JT15-F1
#
_cell.length_a   1.000
_cell.length_b   1.000
_cell.length_c   1.000
_cell.angle_alpha   90.00
_cell.angle_beta   90.00
_cell.angle_gamma   90.00
#
_symmetry.space_group_name_H-M   'P 1'
#
loop_
_entity.id
_entity.type
_entity.pdbx_description
1 polymer ?
#
loop_
_entity_poly.entity_id
_entity_poly.type
_entity_poly.pdbx_seq_one_letter_code
_entity_poly.pdbx_strand_id
1 'polypeptide(L)'
;MVRSGIQQDVISLYRHGIQAMMNKPSESRPAFLLHLRYNFRNPSLKPREYIAIEHQLRKMSRMIEMLSDSSVQSISVSDEMKSWWTREVAKAQSRQSELEK
;
A
#
# COMPACT_ATOMS: atom_id res chain seq x y z
N MET A 1 15.34 16.25 8.52
CA MET A 1 13.99 16.77 8.80
C MET A 1 13.23 15.71 9.59
N VAL A 2 12.69 16.06 10.76
CA VAL A 2 11.95 15.11 11.62
C VAL A 2 10.59 14.83 10.99
N ARG A 3 10.15 13.56 10.95
CA ARG A 3 8.82 13.19 10.47
C ARG A 3 7.77 13.61 11.50
N SER A 4 6.60 14.08 11.06
CA SER A 4 5.49 14.32 11.98
C SER A 4 4.94 13.01 12.54
N GLY A 5 4.24 13.06 13.69
CA GLY A 5 3.64 11.86 14.31
C GLY A 5 2.77 11.08 13.33
N ILE A 6 1.88 11.77 12.62
CA ILE A 6 1.00 11.14 11.62
C ILE A 6 1.77 10.50 10.46
N GLN A 7 2.90 11.10 10.03
CA GLN A 7 3.75 10.49 8.99
C GLN A 7 4.41 9.21 9.50
N GLN A 8 4.82 9.20 10.77
CA GLN A 8 5.39 8.03 11.41
C GLN A 8 4.34 6.91 11.51
N ASP A 9 3.10 7.25 11.85
CA ASP A 9 1.99 6.30 11.92
C ASP A 9 1.66 5.69 10.56
N VAL A 10 1.62 6.49 9.49
CA VAL A 10 1.45 6.01 8.11
C VAL A 10 2.53 5.00 7.75
N ILE A 11 3.80 5.31 8.05
CA ILE A 11 4.93 4.43 7.73
C ILE A 11 4.88 3.16 8.57
N SER A 12 4.56 3.26 9.85
CA SER A 12 4.43 2.13 10.77
C SER A 12 3.34 1.17 10.28
N LEU A 13 2.18 1.71 9.92
CA LEU A 13 1.05 0.92 9.42
C LEU A 13 1.37 0.25 8.09
N TYR A 14 2.06 0.95 7.19
CA TYR A 14 2.50 0.36 5.92
C TYR A 14 3.47 -0.81 6.16
N ARG A 15 4.44 -0.65 7.06
CA ARG A 15 5.39 -1.72 7.42
C ARG A 15 4.67 -2.92 8.04
N HIS A 16 3.70 -2.67 8.91
CA HIS A 16 2.90 -3.73 9.51
C HIS A 16 2.11 -4.52 8.46
N GLY A 17 1.50 -3.85 7.48
CA GLY A 17 0.83 -4.52 6.36
C GLY A 17 1.77 -5.38 5.51
N ILE A 18 3.01 -4.93 5.31
CA ILE A 18 4.04 -5.75 4.62
C ILE A 18 4.41 -6.97 5.45
N GLN A 19 4.59 -6.83 6.77
CA GLN A 19 4.89 -7.97 7.65
C GLN A 19 3.76 -9.00 7.63
N ALA A 20 2.50 -8.56 7.73
CA ALA A 20 1.34 -9.42 7.63
C ALA A 20 1.28 -10.19 6.29
N MET A 21 1.62 -9.52 5.19
CA MET A 21 1.72 -10.15 3.86
C MET A 21 2.81 -11.24 3.83
N MET A 22 3.96 -11.04 4.49
CA MET A 22 5.05 -12.04 4.47
C MET A 22 4.63 -13.37 5.11
N ASN A 23 3.64 -13.37 6.00
CA ASN A 23 3.07 -14.58 6.59
C ASN A 23 2.11 -15.32 5.64
N LYS A 24 1.76 -14.76 4.49
CA LYS A 24 0.88 -15.38 3.49
C LYS A 24 1.64 -16.31 2.54
N PRO A 25 0.94 -17.25 1.87
CA PRO A 25 1.53 -18.10 0.83
C PRO A 25 2.23 -17.28 -0.26
N SER A 26 3.40 -17.74 -0.72
CA SER A 26 4.24 -17.02 -1.69
C SER A 26 3.49 -16.58 -2.95
N GLU A 27 2.59 -17.43 -3.44
CA GLU A 27 1.78 -17.20 -4.64
C GLU A 27 0.75 -16.07 -4.46
N SER A 28 0.23 -15.86 -3.25
CA SER A 28 -0.77 -14.83 -2.98
C SER A 28 -0.15 -13.49 -2.59
N ARG A 29 1.09 -13.46 -2.10
CA ARG A 29 1.81 -12.22 -1.69
C ARG A 29 1.75 -11.08 -2.73
N PRO A 30 1.92 -11.31 -4.05
CA PRO A 30 1.85 -10.22 -5.03
C PRO A 30 0.50 -9.49 -5.04
N ALA A 31 -0.61 -10.22 -4.87
CA ALA A 31 -1.95 -9.63 -4.83
C ALA A 31 -2.13 -8.77 -3.58
N PHE A 32 -1.73 -9.27 -2.40
CA PHE A 32 -1.71 -8.51 -1.15
C PHE A 32 -0.85 -7.25 -1.24
N LEU A 33 0.37 -7.37 -1.80
CA LEU A 33 1.28 -6.26 -1.98
C LEU A 33 0.68 -5.17 -2.86
N LEU A 34 0.07 -5.57 -3.99
CA LEU A 34 -0.59 -4.66 -4.91
C LEU A 34 -1.75 -3.94 -4.21
N HIS A 35 -2.60 -4.68 -3.50
CA HIS A 35 -3.72 -4.11 -2.75
C HIS A 35 -3.23 -3.08 -1.73
N LEU A 36 -2.20 -3.42 -0.95
CA LEU A 36 -1.63 -2.52 0.07
C LEU A 36 -1.03 -1.27 -0.59
N ARG A 37 -0.20 -1.43 -1.63
CA ARG A 37 0.42 -0.31 -2.35
C ARG A 37 -0.62 0.62 -2.94
N TYR A 38 -1.65 0.07 -3.58
CA TYR A 38 -2.71 0.84 -4.20
C TYR A 38 -3.45 1.72 -3.19
N ASN A 39 -3.87 1.14 -2.06
CA ASN A 39 -4.62 1.87 -1.02
C ASN A 39 -3.80 3.00 -0.37
N PHE A 40 -2.50 2.82 -0.18
CA PHE A 40 -1.63 3.86 0.38
C PHE A 40 -1.24 4.95 -0.62
N ARG A 41 -1.23 4.63 -1.93
CA ARG A 41 -0.79 5.57 -2.98
C ARG A 41 -1.91 6.34 -3.66
N ASN A 42 -3.14 5.82 -3.63
CA ASN A 42 -4.30 6.45 -4.27
C ASN A 42 -5.40 6.92 -3.29
N PRO A 43 -5.08 7.48 -2.10
CA PRO A 43 -6.11 8.15 -1.32
C PRO A 43 -6.44 9.52 -1.96
N SER A 44 -7.71 9.87 -2.03
CA SER A 44 -8.15 11.22 -2.39
C SER A 44 -7.96 12.19 -1.21
N LEU A 45 -6.72 12.35 -0.73
CA LEU A 45 -6.38 13.12 0.47
C LEU A 45 -5.25 14.12 0.17
N LYS A 46 -5.37 15.32 0.75
CA LYS A 46 -4.30 16.34 0.74
C LYS A 46 -3.47 16.23 2.02
N PRO A 47 -2.18 16.60 1.99
CA PRO A 47 -1.29 16.51 3.16
C PRO A 47 -1.77 17.28 4.41
N ARG A 48 -2.61 18.30 4.22
CA ARG A 48 -3.16 19.16 5.28
C ARG A 48 -4.46 18.63 5.91
N GLU A 49 -5.04 17.57 5.37
CA GLU A 49 -6.34 17.05 5.81
C GLU A 49 -6.17 16.01 6.94
N TYR A 50 -5.62 16.45 8.08
CA TYR A 50 -5.21 15.57 9.18
C TYR A 50 -6.32 14.63 9.67
N ILE A 51 -7.54 15.15 9.89
CA ILE A 51 -8.69 14.36 10.35
C ILE A 51 -9.06 13.26 9.34
N ALA A 52 -8.98 13.57 8.05
CA ALA A 52 -9.28 12.60 7.00
C ALA A 52 -8.17 11.54 6.86
N ILE A 53 -6.90 11.94 7.04
CA ILE A 53 -5.77 11.01 7.11
C ILE A 53 -5.93 10.05 8.29
N GLU A 54 -6.25 10.55 9.49
CA GLU A 54 -6.50 9.70 10.67
C GLU A 54 -7.66 8.73 10.45
N HIS A 55 -8.76 9.21 9.86
CA HIS A 55 -9.88 8.35 9.50
C HIS A 55 -9.45 7.24 8.52
N GLN A 56 -8.67 7.60 7.50
CA GLN A 56 -8.14 6.64 6.55
C GLN A 56 -7.17 5.65 7.21
N LEU A 57 -6.32 6.09 8.14
CA LEU A 57 -5.43 5.22 8.91
C LEU A 57 -6.24 4.20 9.74
N ARG A 58 -7.30 4.63 10.42
CA ARG A 58 -8.20 3.73 11.15
C ARG A 58 -8.84 2.68 10.23
N LYS A 59 -9.32 3.11 9.06
CA LYS A 59 -9.90 2.21 8.05
C LYS A 59 -8.87 1.18 7.56
N MET A 60 -7.66 1.64 7.24
CA MET A 60 -6.57 0.78 6.77
C MET A 60 -6.07 -0.17 7.85
N SER A 61 -6.05 0.25 9.12
CA SER A 61 -5.71 -0.61 10.24
C SER A 61 -6.65 -1.79 10.36
N ARG A 62 -7.97 -1.54 10.31
CA ARG A 62 -8.99 -2.62 10.34
C ARG A 62 -8.87 -3.56 9.14
N MET A 63 -8.60 -2.99 7.95
CA MET A 63 -8.36 -3.79 6.75
C MET A 63 -7.14 -4.70 6.92
N ILE A 64 -6.01 -4.18 7.42
CA ILE A 64 -4.80 -4.97 7.63
C ILE A 64 -5.03 -6.05 8.69
N GLU A 65 -5.71 -5.73 9.78
CA GLU A 65 -6.06 -6.69 10.84
C GLU A 65 -6.86 -7.87 10.29
N MET A 66 -7.93 -7.59 9.53
CA MET A 66 -8.73 -8.61 8.84
C MET A 66 -7.88 -9.43 7.86
N LEU A 67 -7.07 -8.77 7.04
CA LEU A 67 -6.20 -9.45 6.07
C LEU A 67 -5.06 -10.24 6.75
N SER A 68 -4.71 -9.92 7.99
CA SER A 68 -3.66 -10.62 8.76
C SER A 68 -4.14 -11.97 9.29
N ASP A 69 -5.45 -12.15 9.44
CA ASP A 69 -6.04 -13.41 9.91
C ASP A 69 -5.56 -14.61 9.07
N SER A 70 -5.19 -15.70 9.73
CA SER A 70 -4.67 -16.92 9.10
C SER A 70 -5.66 -17.59 8.15
N SER A 71 -6.97 -17.38 8.35
CA SER A 71 -8.03 -17.88 7.46
C SER A 71 -8.01 -17.20 6.09
N VAL A 72 -7.51 -15.97 6.00
CA VAL A 72 -7.39 -15.22 4.74
C VAL A 72 -6.08 -15.57 4.06
N GLN A 73 -6.12 -16.52 3.13
CA GLN A 73 -4.92 -17.00 2.42
C GLN A 73 -4.65 -16.26 1.11
N SER A 74 -5.68 -15.75 0.45
CA SER A 74 -5.60 -15.05 -0.84
C SER A 74 -6.64 -13.94 -0.93
N ILE A 75 -6.36 -12.97 -1.80
CA ILE A 75 -7.30 -11.89 -2.14
C ILE A 75 -7.35 -11.70 -3.65
N SER A 76 -8.50 -11.27 -4.14
CA SER A 76 -8.62 -10.76 -5.50
C SER A 76 -8.26 -9.27 -5.55
N VAL A 77 -7.66 -8.85 -6.65
CA VAL A 77 -7.34 -7.46 -6.95
C VAL A 77 -8.13 -7.02 -8.17
N SER A 78 -8.65 -5.79 -8.14
CA SER A 78 -9.42 -5.24 -9.25
C SER A 78 -8.54 -4.98 -10.47
N ASP A 79 -9.13 -4.92 -11.65
CA ASP A 79 -8.40 -4.59 -12.88
C ASP A 79 -7.87 -3.15 -12.87
N GLU A 80 -8.53 -2.25 -12.13
CA GLU A 80 -8.02 -0.91 -11.85
C GLU A 80 -6.67 -0.97 -11.12
N MET A 81 -6.55 -1.80 -10.07
CA MET A 81 -5.28 -1.96 -9.34
C MET A 81 -4.18 -2.50 -10.25
N LYS A 82 -4.49 -3.50 -11.07
CA LYS A 82 -3.53 -4.09 -12.03
C LYS A 82 -3.05 -3.05 -13.04
N SER A 83 -3.99 -2.33 -13.67
CA SER A 83 -3.67 -1.30 -14.66
C SER A 83 -2.89 -0.12 -14.06
N TRP A 84 -3.18 0.26 -12.81
CA TRP A 84 -2.38 1.22 -12.06
C TRP A 84 -0.93 0.74 -11.89
N TRP A 85 -0.73 -0.51 -11.48
CA TRP A 85 0.62 -1.05 -11.28
C TRP A 85 1.40 -1.13 -12.59
N THR A 86 0.78 -1.59 -13.69
CA THR A 86 1.41 -1.61 -15.01
C THR A 86 1.90 -0.21 -15.43
N ARG A 87 1.08 0.83 -15.20
CA ARG A 87 1.47 2.22 -15.48
C ARG A 87 2.62 2.69 -14.60
N GLU A 88 2.61 2.38 -13.31
CA GLU A 88 3.68 2.77 -12.39
C GLU A 88 5.02 2.08 -12.72
N VAL A 89 4.99 0.82 -13.14
CA VAL A 89 6.19 0.09 -13.60
C VAL A 89 6.74 0.72 -14.89
N ALA A 90 5.89 1.02 -15.86
CA ALA A 90 6.32 1.69 -17.10
C ALA A 90 6.97 3.06 -16.83
N LYS A 91 6.40 3.87 -15.93
CA LYS A 91 6.99 5.15 -15.49
C LYS A 91 8.32 4.98 -14.75
N ALA A 92 8.52 3.88 -14.04
CA ALA A 92 9.79 3.61 -13.36
C ALA A 92 10.87 3.26 -14.39
N GLN A 93 10.54 2.43 -15.38
CA GLN A 93 11.44 2.04 -16.46
C GLN A 93 11.86 3.24 -17.32
N SER A 94 10.92 4.13 -17.66
CA SER A 94 11.24 5.34 -18.43
C SER A 94 12.20 6.26 -17.67
N ARG A 95 12.02 6.44 -16.37
CA ARG A 95 12.93 7.24 -15.53
C ARG A 95 14.32 6.62 -15.42
N GLN A 96 14.43 5.30 -15.42
CA GLN A 96 15.74 4.64 -15.40
C GLN A 96 16.51 4.87 -16.69
N SER A 97 15.85 4.76 -17.86
CA SER A 97 16.51 4.98 -19.15
C SER A 97 16.89 6.44 -19.41
N GLU A 98 16.23 7.40 -18.75
CA GLU A 98 16.62 8.82 -18.74
C GLU A 98 17.85 9.10 -17.88
N LEU A 99 18.05 8.35 -16.79
CA LEU A 99 19.21 8.51 -15.89
C LEU A 99 20.48 7.85 -16.42
N GLU A 100 20.34 6.89 -17.33
CA GLU A 100 21.45 6.13 -17.95
C GLU A 100 22.00 6.79 -19.23
N LYS A 101 21.39 7.90 -19.68
CA LYS A 101 21.83 8.71 -20.83
C LYS A 101 22.59 9.94 -20.36
#